data_AF-A0A374VKH6-F1
#
_entry.id   AF-A0A374VKH6-F1
#
_cell.length_a   1.000
_cell.length_b   1.000
_cell.length_c   1.000
_cell.angle_alpha   90.00
_cell.angle_beta   90.00
_cell.angle_gamma   90.00
#
_symmetry.space_group_name_H-M   'P 1'
#
loop_
_entity.id
_entity.type
_entity.pdbx_description
1 polymer ?
#
loop_
_entity_poly.entity_id
_entity_poly.type
_entity_poly.pdbx_seq_one_letter_code
_entity_poly.pdbx_strand_id
1 'polypeptide(L)'
;MAKDSSFDVVSEVNMQEVDNAFQQTTREISQRYDLKDSGATIELSKGDKLFTINAPADFVSKQIIDVLSSKLIKRGIDLKAVSWDAPQAASGGTVRVLGHIVEGIDQATAKKINKDIKDQKLKVKVAIEADKLRVSSASKDALQTVIQFLRDQDYGQPLQFTNYR
;
A
#
# COMPACT_ATOMS: atom_id res chain seq x y z
N MET A 1 -5.45 -37.90 -11.63
CA MET A 1 -4.42 -36.84 -11.49
C MET A 1 -4.87 -35.93 -10.37
N ALA A 2 -4.02 -35.66 -9.37
CA ALA A 2 -4.41 -34.75 -8.29
C ALA A 2 -4.71 -33.36 -8.89
N LYS A 3 -5.86 -32.79 -8.54
CA LYS A 3 -6.22 -31.43 -8.96
C LYS A 3 -5.29 -30.49 -8.18
N ASP A 4 -4.48 -29.71 -8.89
CA ASP A 4 -3.59 -28.74 -8.25
C ASP A 4 -4.42 -27.70 -7.48
N SER A 5 -4.00 -27.40 -6.25
CA SER A 5 -4.52 -26.28 -5.48
C SER A 5 -3.79 -25.00 -5.84
N SER A 6 -4.42 -23.85 -5.60
CA SER A 6 -3.81 -22.55 -5.90
C SER A 6 -4.31 -21.43 -5.00
N PHE A 7 -3.57 -20.32 -5.00
CA PHE A 7 -3.99 -19.03 -4.44
C PHE A 7 -3.41 -17.89 -5.27
N ASP A 8 -3.97 -16.70 -5.14
CA ASP A 8 -3.45 -15.47 -5.75
C ASP A 8 -2.74 -14.62 -4.69
N VAL A 9 -1.56 -14.09 -5.01
CA VAL A 9 -0.85 -13.03 -4.28
C VAL A 9 -1.24 -11.71 -4.94
N VAL A 10 -1.86 -10.83 -4.17
CA VAL A 10 -2.34 -9.52 -4.62
C VAL A 10 -1.84 -8.42 -3.67
N SER A 11 -1.99 -7.17 -4.11
CA SER A 11 -1.77 -5.97 -3.29
C SER A 11 -2.93 -5.03 -3.52
N GLU A 12 -4.06 -5.31 -2.89
CA GLU A 12 -5.31 -4.57 -3.07
C GLU A 12 -5.47 -3.53 -1.96
N VAL A 13 -5.98 -2.35 -2.33
CA VAL A 13 -6.26 -1.28 -1.38
C VAL A 13 -7.74 -0.93 -1.47
N ASN A 14 -8.43 -0.97 -0.32
CA ASN A 14 -9.83 -0.57 -0.28
C ASN A 14 -9.95 0.95 -0.38
N MET A 15 -10.12 1.47 -1.60
CA MET A 15 -10.22 2.90 -1.88
C MET A 15 -11.41 3.60 -1.19
N GLN A 16 -12.47 2.86 -0.83
CA GLN A 16 -13.57 3.42 -0.05
C GLN A 16 -13.11 3.72 1.38
N GLU A 17 -12.33 2.82 1.97
CA GLU A 17 -11.77 3.04 3.31
C GLU A 17 -10.65 4.09 3.31
N VAL A 18 -9.90 4.21 2.21
CA VAL A 18 -8.93 5.32 2.00
C VAL A 18 -9.65 6.66 2.00
N ASP A 19 -10.75 6.79 1.24
CA ASP A 19 -11.55 8.01 1.23
C ASP A 19 -12.14 8.30 2.61
N ASN A 20 -12.64 7.30 3.32
CA ASN A 20 -13.14 7.46 4.69
C ASN A 20 -12.05 7.96 5.66
N ALA A 21 -10.80 7.48 5.49
CA ALA A 21 -9.65 7.93 6.27
C ALA A 21 -9.26 9.37 5.91
N PHE A 22 -9.25 9.71 4.62
CA PHE A 22 -9.01 11.05 4.10
C PHE A 22 -10.03 12.05 4.66
N GLN A 23 -11.33 11.77 4.55
CA GLN A 23 -12.39 12.67 5.03
C GLN A 23 -12.29 12.92 6.55
N GLN A 24 -11.92 11.89 7.32
CA GLN A 24 -11.67 12.06 8.76
C GLN A 24 -10.43 12.91 9.05
N THR A 25 -9.37 12.74 8.25
CA THR A 25 -8.15 13.55 8.34
C THR A 25 -8.48 15.02 8.09
N THR A 26 -9.19 15.33 7.01
CA THR A 26 -9.62 16.70 6.65
C THR A 26 -10.44 17.36 7.76
N ARG A 27 -11.35 16.61 8.40
CA ARG A 27 -12.11 17.11 9.57
C ARG A 27 -11.22 17.35 10.78
N GLU A 28 -10.25 16.48 11.05
CA GLU A 28 -9.37 16.64 12.21
C GLU A 28 -8.40 17.82 12.05
N ILE A 29 -7.77 17.97 10.88
CA ILE A 29 -6.84 19.08 10.64
C ILE A 29 -7.52 20.45 10.74
N SER A 30 -8.80 20.54 10.38
CA SER A 30 -9.58 21.80 10.49
C SER A 30 -9.98 22.15 11.93
N GLN A 31 -9.88 21.20 12.87
CA GLN A 31 -10.24 21.39 14.27
C GLN A 31 -9.03 21.52 15.19
N ARG A 32 -7.90 20.93 14.81
CA ARG A 32 -6.65 20.97 15.57
C ARG A 32 -6.07 22.38 15.65
N TYR A 33 -5.88 22.91 16.85
CA TYR A 33 -5.38 24.28 17.06
C TYR A 33 -4.02 24.57 16.38
N ASP A 34 -3.15 23.56 16.30
CA ASP A 34 -1.82 23.68 15.70
C ASP A 34 -1.81 23.59 14.16
N LEU A 35 -2.91 23.14 13.55
CA LEU A 35 -3.05 22.98 12.09
C LEU A 35 -4.12 23.90 11.49
N LYS A 36 -5.16 24.21 12.26
CA LYS A 36 -6.20 25.16 11.92
C LYS A 36 -5.54 26.53 11.72
N ASP A 37 -5.86 27.18 10.60
CA ASP A 37 -5.31 28.46 10.18
C ASP A 37 -3.82 28.45 9.78
N SER A 38 -3.15 27.28 9.78
CA SER A 38 -1.77 27.15 9.28
C SER A 38 -1.64 27.29 7.75
N GLY A 39 -2.76 27.25 7.03
CA GLY A 39 -2.81 27.20 5.56
C GLY A 39 -2.49 25.82 4.97
N ALA A 40 -2.34 24.79 5.80
CA ALA A 40 -2.06 23.44 5.34
C ALA A 40 -3.32 22.74 4.80
N THR A 41 -3.16 22.00 3.71
CA THR A 41 -4.25 21.27 3.02
C THR A 41 -3.84 19.85 2.71
N ILE A 42 -4.86 18.99 2.59
CA ILE A 42 -4.72 17.63 2.06
C ILE A 42 -5.82 17.39 1.03
N GLU A 43 -5.43 16.79 -0.10
CA GLU A 43 -6.30 16.43 -1.20
C GLU A 43 -6.08 14.96 -1.57
N LEU A 44 -7.14 14.31 -2.06
CA LEU A 44 -7.09 12.94 -2.58
C LEU A 44 -7.66 12.94 -4.01
N SER A 45 -6.81 12.66 -5.00
CA SER A 45 -7.25 12.26 -6.33
C SER A 45 -7.48 10.75 -6.35
N LYS A 46 -8.75 10.33 -6.36
CA LYS A 46 -9.11 8.90 -6.41
C LYS A 46 -8.71 8.26 -7.74
N GLY A 47 -8.83 9.00 -8.84
CA GLY A 47 -8.48 8.51 -10.18
C GLY A 47 -6.98 8.28 -10.33
N ASP A 48 -6.18 9.21 -9.81
CA ASP A 48 -4.72 9.14 -9.87
C ASP A 48 -4.10 8.37 -8.70
N LYS A 49 -4.92 7.90 -7.74
CA LYS A 49 -4.48 7.22 -6.52
C LYS A 49 -3.43 8.05 -5.76
N LEU A 50 -3.67 9.36 -5.65
CA LEU A 50 -2.67 10.32 -5.21
C LEU A 50 -3.19 11.20 -4.06
N PHE A 51 -2.45 11.22 -2.97
CA PHE A 51 -2.55 12.25 -1.94
C PHE A 51 -1.64 13.42 -2.30
N THR A 52 -2.16 14.64 -2.14
CA THR A 52 -1.36 15.87 -2.21
C THR A 52 -1.51 16.64 -0.91
N ILE A 53 -0.40 16.88 -0.24
CA ILE A 53 -0.34 17.71 0.97
C ILE A 53 0.40 18.99 0.61
N ASN A 54 -0.21 20.14 0.91
CA ASN A 54 0.49 21.42 0.90
C ASN A 54 0.55 21.95 2.34
N ALA A 55 1.70 22.44 2.76
CA ALA A 55 1.90 22.90 4.14
C ALA A 55 2.89 24.07 4.20
N PRO A 56 2.86 24.91 5.25
CA PRO A 56 3.80 26.03 5.39
C PRO A 56 5.24 25.59 5.70
N ALA A 57 5.45 24.35 6.17
CA ALA A 57 6.76 23.80 6.47
C ALA A 57 6.73 22.26 6.44
N ASP A 58 7.88 21.63 6.23
CA ASP A 58 8.05 20.16 6.22
C ASP A 58 7.51 19.51 7.50
N PHE A 59 7.75 20.14 8.65
CA PHE A 59 7.23 19.65 9.93
C PHE A 59 5.69 19.56 9.94
N VAL A 60 5.00 20.56 9.37
CA VAL A 60 3.53 20.59 9.33
C VAL A 60 2.99 19.52 8.38
N SER A 61 3.65 19.29 7.23
CA SER A 61 3.26 18.18 6.36
C SER A 61 3.41 16.82 7.04
N LYS A 62 4.46 16.61 7.85
CA LYS A 62 4.63 15.37 8.63
C LYS A 62 3.52 15.16 9.65
N GLN A 63 3.08 16.22 10.34
CA GLN A 63 1.94 16.15 11.25
C GLN A 63 0.65 15.71 10.54
N ILE A 64 0.42 16.18 9.30
CA ILE A 64 -0.74 15.75 8.49
C ILE A 64 -0.60 14.28 8.09
N ILE A 65 0.59 13.85 7.66
CA ILE A 65 0.88 12.45 7.32
C ILE A 65 0.64 11.54 8.54
N ASP A 66 1.02 11.97 9.74
CA ASP A 66 0.80 11.20 10.97
C ASP A 66 -0.70 11.05 11.29
N VAL A 67 -1.48 12.14 11.16
CA VAL A 67 -2.93 12.08 11.32
C VAL A 67 -3.55 11.12 10.31
N LEU A 68 -3.20 11.26 9.03
CA LEU A 68 -3.69 10.37 7.98
C LEU A 68 -3.33 8.91 8.25
N SER A 69 -2.07 8.65 8.62
CA SER A 69 -1.56 7.30 8.93
C SER A 69 -2.35 6.66 10.05
N SER A 70 -2.66 7.42 11.11
CA SER A 70 -3.52 6.95 12.20
C SER A 70 -4.94 6.58 11.71
N LYS A 71 -5.51 7.35 10.77
CA LYS A 71 -6.82 7.06 10.19
C LYS A 71 -6.80 5.84 9.28
N LEU A 72 -5.76 5.65 8.48
CA LEU A 72 -5.57 4.51 7.59
C LEU A 72 -5.47 3.20 8.40
N ILE A 73 -4.64 3.17 9.45
CA ILE A 73 -4.49 1.99 10.32
C ILE A 73 -5.81 1.60 10.97
N LYS A 74 -6.56 2.58 11.51
CA LYS A 74 -7.88 2.33 12.13
C LYS A 74 -8.91 1.75 11.16
N ARG A 75 -8.66 1.88 9.86
CA ARG A 75 -9.48 1.39 8.76
C ARG A 75 -8.93 0.09 8.13
N GLY A 76 -7.88 -0.49 8.72
CA GLY A 76 -7.26 -1.71 8.24
C GLY A 76 -6.39 -1.54 6.99
N ILE A 77 -5.97 -0.31 6.67
CA ILE A 77 -5.08 -0.03 5.55
C ILE A 77 -3.65 0.01 6.08
N ASP A 78 -2.78 -0.81 5.49
CA ASP A 78 -1.35 -0.83 5.81
C ASP A 78 -0.70 0.48 5.39
N LEU A 79 0.22 1.02 6.20
CA LEU A 79 0.93 2.27 5.86
C LEU A 79 1.82 2.12 4.63
N LYS A 80 2.31 0.91 4.34
CA LYS A 80 3.05 0.59 3.13
C LYS A 80 2.19 0.65 1.86
N ALA A 81 0.87 0.79 2.01
CA ALA A 81 -0.01 1.05 0.87
C ALA A 81 0.11 2.49 0.35
N VAL A 82 0.84 3.38 1.05
CA VAL A 82 1.12 4.74 0.58
C VAL A 82 2.62 4.99 0.54
N SER A 83 3.14 5.28 -0.65
CA SER A 83 4.54 5.68 -0.87
C SER A 83 4.63 7.20 -0.91
N TRP A 84 5.32 7.79 0.08
CA TRP A 84 5.51 9.24 0.17
C TRP A 84 6.79 9.69 -0.54
N ASP A 85 6.65 10.71 -1.38
CA ASP A 85 7.78 11.40 -1.99
C ASP A 85 8.49 12.30 -0.96
N ALA A 86 9.73 12.67 -1.25
CA ALA A 86 10.42 13.69 -0.47
C ALA A 86 9.68 15.05 -0.57
N PRO A 87 9.63 15.86 0.50
CA PRO A 87 9.05 17.19 0.46
C PRO A 87 9.69 18.06 -0.62
N GLN A 88 8.86 18.72 -1.41
CA GLN A 88 9.26 19.61 -2.50
C GLN A 88 8.91 21.05 -2.15
N ALA A 89 9.79 21.99 -2.51
CA ALA A 89 9.48 23.41 -2.37
C ALA A 89 8.32 23.79 -3.31
N ALA A 90 7.37 24.56 -2.79
CA ALA A 90 6.22 25.06 -3.52
C ALA A 90 6.15 26.60 -3.42
N SER A 91 5.15 27.19 -4.09
CA SER A 91 4.99 28.65 -4.15
C SER A 91 4.81 29.27 -2.77
N GLY A 92 5.35 30.47 -2.57
CA GLY A 92 5.16 31.22 -1.32
C GLY A 92 5.92 30.65 -0.10
N GLY A 93 6.97 29.86 -0.32
CA GLY A 93 7.75 29.25 0.77
C GLY A 93 7.07 28.05 1.43
N THR A 94 6.01 27.52 0.81
CA THR A 94 5.33 26.31 1.26
C THR A 94 6.06 25.05 0.80
N VAL A 95 5.70 23.91 1.37
CA VAL A 95 6.14 22.59 0.93
C VAL A 95 4.96 21.81 0.37
N ARG A 96 5.25 20.97 -0.63
CA ARG A 96 4.33 19.98 -1.18
C ARG A 96 4.89 18.59 -0.94
N VAL A 97 4.04 17.67 -0.49
CA VAL A 97 4.37 16.25 -0.36
C VAL A 97 3.32 15.44 -1.11
N LEU A 98 3.78 14.49 -1.92
CA LEU A 98 2.93 13.57 -2.68
C LEU A 98 2.95 12.19 -2.04
N GLY A 99 1.78 11.55 -1.95
CA GLY A 99 1.62 10.19 -1.43
C GLY A 99 0.91 9.31 -2.44
N HIS A 100 1.63 8.37 -3.03
CA HIS A 100 1.11 7.46 -4.07
C HIS A 100 0.52 6.22 -3.42
N ILE A 101 -0.76 5.94 -3.66
CA ILE A 101 -1.41 4.73 -3.18
C ILE A 101 -0.98 3.56 -4.07
N VAL A 102 -0.26 2.61 -3.48
CA VAL A 102 0.31 1.45 -4.16
C VAL A 102 -0.75 0.34 -4.20
N GLU A 103 -1.33 0.12 -5.38
CA GLU A 103 -2.29 -0.95 -5.64
C GLU A 103 -1.84 -1.76 -6.86
N GLY A 104 -1.98 -3.08 -6.76
CA GLY A 104 -1.41 -4.05 -7.69
C GLY A 104 0.06 -4.31 -7.40
N ILE A 105 0.58 -5.37 -8.01
CA ILE A 105 1.99 -5.75 -7.93
C ILE A 105 2.62 -5.43 -9.28
N ASP A 106 3.54 -4.47 -9.29
CA ASP A 106 4.23 -4.09 -10.52
C ASP A 106 5.14 -5.21 -11.05
N GLN A 107 5.60 -5.08 -12.30
CA GLN A 107 6.36 -6.14 -12.94
C GLN A 107 7.70 -6.41 -12.24
N ALA A 108 8.33 -5.39 -11.65
CA ALA A 108 9.60 -5.52 -10.95
C ALA A 108 9.42 -6.35 -9.67
N THR A 109 8.42 -6.00 -8.86
CA THR A 109 8.06 -6.69 -7.62
C THR A 109 7.56 -8.10 -7.90
N ALA A 110 6.74 -8.29 -8.94
CA ALA A 110 6.28 -9.62 -9.34
C ALA A 110 7.44 -10.53 -9.76
N LYS A 111 8.43 -10.01 -10.48
CA LYS A 111 9.65 -10.77 -10.83
C LYS A 111 10.48 -11.11 -9.59
N LYS A 112 10.59 -10.19 -8.63
CA LYS A 112 11.27 -10.42 -7.35
C LYS A 112 10.58 -11.53 -6.56
N ILE A 113 9.27 -11.42 -6.32
CA ILE A 113 8.46 -12.43 -5.63
C ILE A 113 8.61 -13.80 -6.30
N ASN A 114 8.50 -13.88 -7.64
CA ASN A 114 8.66 -15.13 -8.36
C ASN A 114 10.05 -15.75 -8.18
N LYS A 115 11.11 -14.95 -8.18
CA LYS A 115 12.47 -15.41 -7.92
C LYS A 115 12.60 -15.96 -6.49
N ASP A 116 12.15 -15.19 -5.51
CA ASP A 116 12.25 -15.55 -4.09
C ASP A 116 11.49 -16.86 -3.79
N ILE A 117 10.31 -17.07 -4.40
CA ILE A 117 9.57 -18.35 -4.30
C ILE A 117 10.35 -19.51 -4.93
N LYS A 118 11.00 -19.31 -6.09
CA LYS A 118 11.78 -20.36 -6.74
C LYS A 118 13.02 -20.74 -5.95
N ASP A 119 13.64 -19.77 -5.27
CA ASP A 119 14.83 -19.98 -4.45
C ASP A 119 14.51 -20.83 -3.20
N GLN A 120 13.24 -20.93 -2.78
CA GLN A 120 12.78 -21.89 -1.75
C GLN A 120 12.83 -23.36 -2.20
N LYS A 121 12.99 -23.63 -3.51
CA LYS A 121 13.04 -24.99 -4.09
C LYS A 121 11.81 -25.85 -3.76
N LEU A 122 10.68 -25.22 -3.45
CA LEU A 122 9.40 -25.90 -3.25
C LEU A 122 8.80 -26.33 -4.59
N LYS A 123 8.04 -27.43 -4.62
CA LYS A 123 7.35 -27.92 -5.83
C LYS A 123 6.09 -27.08 -6.13
N VAL A 124 6.28 -25.81 -6.46
CA VAL A 124 5.22 -24.85 -6.77
C VAL A 124 5.42 -24.22 -8.15
N LYS A 125 4.34 -23.81 -8.80
CA LYS A 125 4.34 -23.06 -10.06
C LYS A 125 3.81 -21.65 -9.78
N VAL A 126 4.50 -20.64 -10.30
CA VAL A 126 4.11 -19.23 -10.18
C VAL A 126 3.80 -18.69 -11.58
N ALA A 127 2.65 -18.05 -11.75
CA ALA A 127 2.26 -17.33 -12.96
C ALA A 127 2.03 -15.85 -12.61
N ILE A 128 2.64 -14.94 -13.35
CA ILE A 128 2.43 -13.49 -13.19
C ILE A 128 1.27 -13.10 -14.12
N GLU A 129 0.18 -12.60 -13.54
CA GLU A 129 -1.04 -12.20 -14.24
C GLU A 129 -1.22 -10.68 -14.08
N ALA A 130 -0.59 -9.89 -14.95
CA ALA A 130 -0.60 -8.42 -14.91
C ALA A 130 -0.15 -7.81 -13.56
N ASP A 131 -1.08 -7.60 -12.64
CA ASP A 131 -0.92 -6.95 -11.35
C ASP A 131 -0.96 -7.92 -10.15
N LYS A 132 -0.99 -9.23 -10.42
CA LYS A 132 -0.98 -10.28 -9.38
C LYS A 132 -0.14 -11.48 -9.75
N LEU A 133 0.07 -12.38 -8.79
CA LEU A 133 0.71 -13.67 -9.03
C LEU A 133 -0.20 -14.82 -8.61
N ARG A 134 -0.40 -15.80 -9.47
CA ARG A 134 -1.05 -17.07 -9.11
C ARG A 134 0.01 -18.11 -8.75
N VAL A 135 -0.12 -18.69 -7.57
CA VAL A 135 0.75 -19.78 -7.09
C VAL A 135 -0.06 -21.08 -7.06
N SER A 136 0.46 -22.15 -7.64
CA SER A 136 -0.21 -23.45 -7.75
C SER A 136 0.70 -24.61 -7.34
N SER A 137 0.14 -25.65 -6.71
CA SER A 137 0.85 -26.89 -6.37
C SER A 137 -0.12 -28.03 -6.09
N ALA A 138 0.34 -29.26 -6.29
CA ALA A 138 -0.33 -30.47 -5.79
C ALA A 138 -0.27 -30.60 -4.26
N SER A 139 0.66 -29.91 -3.58
CA SER A 139 0.83 -29.95 -2.12
C SER A 139 0.32 -28.66 -1.46
N LYS A 140 -0.69 -28.80 -0.58
CA LYS A 140 -1.18 -27.67 0.22
C LYS A 140 -0.15 -27.18 1.24
N ASP A 141 0.67 -28.07 1.79
CA ASP A 141 1.73 -27.72 2.73
C ASP A 141 2.80 -26.82 2.07
N ALA A 142 3.16 -27.13 0.82
CA ALA A 142 4.04 -26.28 0.03
C ALA A 142 3.43 -24.88 -0.18
N LEU A 143 2.13 -24.78 -0.45
CA LEU A 143 1.43 -23.49 -0.59
C LEU A 143 1.42 -22.71 0.73
N GLN A 144 1.16 -23.36 1.87
CA GLN A 144 1.21 -22.70 3.19
C GLN A 144 2.62 -22.21 3.52
N THR A 145 3.65 -22.98 3.15
CA THR A 145 5.06 -22.57 3.34
C THR A 145 5.38 -21.33 2.51
N VAL A 146 4.91 -21.25 1.26
CA VAL A 146 5.07 -20.04 0.43
C VAL A 146 4.35 -18.84 1.06
N ILE A 147 3.11 -19.00 1.55
CA ILE A 147 2.37 -17.91 2.19
C ILE A 147 3.14 -17.39 3.41
N GLN A 148 3.62 -18.28 4.27
CA GLN A 148 4.39 -17.89 5.45
C GLN A 148 5.69 -17.17 5.05
N PHE A 149 6.44 -17.74 4.12
CA PHE A 149 7.66 -17.12 3.61
C PHE A 149 7.42 -15.71 3.08
N LEU A 150 6.39 -15.51 2.25
CA LEU A 150 6.08 -14.20 1.67
C LEU A 150 5.61 -13.18 2.72
N ARG A 151 4.96 -13.62 3.80
CA ARG A 151 4.60 -12.73 4.93
C ARG A 151 5.82 -12.26 5.72
N ASP A 152 6.87 -13.06 5.76
CA ASP A 152 8.10 -12.77 6.50
C ASP A 152 9.08 -11.88 5.69
N GLN A 153 8.77 -11.61 4.42
CA GLN A 153 9.58 -10.76 3.54
C GLN A 153 9.02 -9.34 3.41
N ASP A 154 9.90 -8.40 3.10
CA ASP A 154 9.51 -7.03 2.74
C ASP A 154 9.63 -6.77 1.23
N TYR A 155 8.50 -6.53 0.60
CA TYR A 155 8.40 -6.17 -0.82
C TYR A 155 8.08 -4.69 -1.03
N GLY A 156 8.07 -3.88 0.02
CA GLY A 156 7.76 -2.44 -0.07
C GLY A 156 6.27 -2.12 -0.22
N GLN A 157 5.41 -3.15 -0.26
CA GLN A 157 3.96 -3.03 -0.33
C GLN A 157 3.31 -4.20 0.43
N PRO A 158 2.09 -4.02 0.97
CA PRO A 158 1.38 -5.09 1.65
C PRO A 158 0.95 -6.17 0.65
N LEU A 159 1.09 -7.45 1.03
CA LEU A 159 0.62 -8.58 0.24
C LEU A 159 -0.59 -9.24 0.90
N GLN A 160 -1.60 -9.54 0.11
CA GLN A 160 -2.73 -10.38 0.51
C GLN A 160 -2.73 -11.68 -0.29
N PHE A 161 -3.30 -12.72 0.31
CA PHE A 161 -3.36 -14.06 -0.25
C PHE A 161 -4.84 -14.45 -0.37
N THR A 162 -5.34 -14.51 -1.59
CA THR A 162 -6.77 -14.62 -1.89
C THR A 162 -7.06 -15.74 -2.90
N ASN A 163 -8.33 -15.91 -3.29
CA ASN A 163 -8.75 -16.84 -4.35
C ASN A 163 -8.19 -18.27 -4.21
N TYR A 164 -8.30 -18.85 -3.00
CA TYR A 164 -7.88 -20.23 -2.73
C TYR A 164 -8.76 -21.23 -3.49
N ARG A 165 -8.14 -22.15 -4.24
CA ARG A 165 -8.79 -23.18 -5.05
C ARG A 165 -8.19 -24.57 -4.86
#